data_AF-A0AA95ZJ73-F1
#
_entry.id   AF-A0AA95ZJ73-F1
#
_cell.length_a   1.000
_cell.length_b   1.000
_cell.length_c   1.000
_cell.angle_alpha   90.00
_cell.angle_beta   90.00
_cell.angle_gamma   90.00
#
_symmetry.space_group_name_H-M   'P 1'
#
loop_
_entity.id
_entity.type
_entity.pdbx_description
1 polymer ?
#
loop_
_entity_poly.entity_id
_entity_poly.type
_entity_poly.pdbx_seq_one_letter_code
_entity_poly.pdbx_strand_id
1 'polypeptide(L)'
;MSFANFLRAYEATPPERLDGYVPSDFEGLSAEELGRARAMLLERALRGDTIDLDGLRLAGDAGTVSRLIAAEGLPTSFGSRFDVVRRETVFALTGDHRHLAGLFAWIDDGAPETRLFAAEALARHALPAELAAPIVARLAGGLHEAVAIPLVKAWLATEGEPVIGLAAFQRRLPLVRAIVSATPSARPGLMAELVSRSPSAVRQSLRP
;
A
#
# COMPACT_ATOMS: atom_id res chain seq x y z
N MET A 1 -2.03 -28.33 5.56
CA MET A 1 -1.88 -27.84 6.94
C MET A 1 -3.01 -28.40 7.80
N SER A 2 -2.84 -28.56 9.12
CA SER A 2 -3.97 -28.82 10.05
C SER A 2 -4.29 -27.56 10.84
N PHE A 3 -5.53 -27.43 11.35
CA PHE A 3 -5.89 -26.29 12.19
C PHE A 3 -5.02 -26.17 13.46
N ALA A 4 -4.53 -27.30 13.99
CA ALA A 4 -3.59 -27.30 15.10
C ALA A 4 -2.26 -26.60 14.78
N ASN A 5 -1.79 -26.68 13.53
CA ASN A 5 -0.58 -25.97 13.12
C ASN A 5 -0.83 -24.46 12.97
N PHE A 6 -1.99 -24.08 12.43
CA PHE A 6 -2.42 -22.67 12.41
C PHE A 6 -2.49 -22.10 13.84
N LEU A 7 -3.12 -22.82 14.78
CA LEU A 7 -3.20 -22.39 16.18
C LEU A 7 -1.83 -22.18 16.80
N ARG A 8 -0.87 -23.08 16.53
CA ARG A 8 0.51 -22.92 16.99
C ARG A 8 1.13 -21.62 16.49
N ALA A 9 0.94 -21.28 15.22
CA ALA A 9 1.44 -20.02 14.66
C ALA A 9 0.73 -18.81 15.27
N TYR A 10 -0.60 -18.88 15.42
CA TYR A 10 -1.42 -17.82 16.00
C TYR A 10 -1.07 -17.51 17.47
N GLU A 11 -0.78 -18.55 18.26
CA GLU A 11 -0.43 -18.49 19.68
C GLU A 11 1.06 -18.24 19.94
N ALA A 12 1.90 -18.28 18.90
CA ALA A 12 3.34 -18.09 19.04
C ALA A 12 3.68 -16.76 19.73
N THR A 13 4.77 -16.73 20.49
CA THR A 13 5.32 -15.50 21.07
C THR A 13 6.52 -15.03 20.24
N PRO A 14 6.95 -13.77 20.38
CA PRO A 14 8.21 -13.34 19.76
C PRO A 14 9.38 -14.23 20.19
N PRO A 15 10.32 -14.57 19.29
CA PRO A 15 10.48 -13.99 17.95
C PRO A 15 9.65 -14.68 16.85
N GLU A 16 9.20 -15.92 17.05
CA GLU A 16 8.57 -16.77 16.02
C GLU A 16 7.34 -16.11 15.39
N ARG A 17 6.58 -15.36 16.20
CA ARG A 17 5.42 -14.62 15.72
C ARG A 17 5.75 -13.48 14.75
N LEU A 18 6.95 -12.90 14.80
CA LEU A 18 7.33 -11.77 13.95
C LEU A 18 7.47 -12.15 12.48
N ASP A 19 7.66 -13.44 12.17
CA ASP A 19 7.74 -13.94 10.79
C ASP A 19 6.38 -13.88 10.07
N GLY A 20 5.29 -13.70 10.82
CA GLY A 20 3.94 -13.56 10.29
C GLY A 20 3.36 -14.86 9.73
N TYR A 21 2.41 -14.73 8.80
CA TYR A 21 1.74 -15.85 8.16
C TYR A 21 2.17 -15.98 6.70
N VAL A 22 2.19 -17.22 6.22
CA VAL A 22 2.47 -17.59 4.82
C VAL A 22 1.26 -18.33 4.22
N PRO A 23 1.11 -18.38 2.87
CA PRO A 23 -0.03 -19.05 2.24
C PRO A 23 -0.25 -20.48 2.72
N SER A 24 0.83 -21.23 2.96
CA SER A 24 0.77 -22.62 3.44
C SER A 24 0.14 -22.78 4.82
N ASP A 25 0.01 -21.71 5.62
CA ASP A 25 -0.67 -21.74 6.92
C ASP A 25 -2.19 -21.93 6.80
N PHE A 26 -2.74 -21.63 5.62
CA PHE A 26 -4.17 -21.72 5.32
C PHE A 26 -4.49 -22.87 4.36
N GLU A 27 -3.49 -23.40 3.65
CA GLU A 27 -3.67 -24.49 2.68
C GLU A 27 -4.07 -25.80 3.36
N GLY A 28 -5.18 -26.39 2.89
CA GLY A 28 -5.69 -27.68 3.41
C GLY A 28 -6.54 -27.58 4.68
N LEU A 29 -6.80 -26.36 5.19
CA LEU A 29 -7.87 -26.14 6.15
C LEU A 29 -9.22 -26.41 5.49
N SER A 30 -10.13 -27.08 6.20
CA SER A 30 -11.53 -27.16 5.78
C SER A 30 -12.18 -25.77 5.79
N ALA A 31 -13.32 -25.63 5.12
CA ALA A 31 -14.06 -24.36 5.09
C ALA A 31 -14.43 -23.86 6.50
N GLU A 32 -14.76 -24.77 7.41
CA GLU A 32 -15.08 -24.45 8.80
C GLU A 32 -13.83 -23.95 9.57
N GLU A 33 -12.72 -24.67 9.45
CA GLU A 33 -11.44 -24.29 10.08
C GLU A 33 -10.92 -22.96 9.55
N LEU A 34 -11.03 -22.73 8.23
CA LEU A 34 -10.64 -21.47 7.61
C LEU A 34 -11.55 -20.32 8.09
N GLY A 35 -12.85 -20.57 8.24
CA GLY A 35 -13.78 -19.61 8.84
C GLY A 35 -13.41 -19.24 10.28
N ARG A 36 -13.01 -20.23 11.09
CA ARG A 36 -12.54 -20.01 12.46
C ARG A 36 -11.21 -19.25 12.49
N ALA A 37 -10.25 -19.62 11.65
CA ALA A 37 -8.96 -18.93 11.54
C ALA A 37 -9.15 -17.44 11.20
N ARG A 38 -9.98 -17.14 10.18
CA ARG A 38 -10.33 -15.74 9.83
C ARG A 38 -10.93 -14.97 10.99
N ALA A 39 -11.88 -15.58 11.72
CA ALA A 39 -12.53 -14.93 12.85
C ALA A 39 -11.53 -14.56 13.96
N MET A 40 -10.59 -15.48 14.26
CA MET A 40 -9.53 -15.27 15.24
C MET A 40 -8.57 -14.15 14.83
N LEU A 41 -8.08 -14.19 13.58
CA LEU A 41 -7.22 -13.14 13.05
C LEU A 41 -7.92 -11.77 13.06
N LEU A 42 -9.19 -11.73 12.64
CA LEU A 42 -9.98 -10.51 12.60
C LEU A 42 -10.22 -9.92 13.99
N GLU A 43 -10.42 -10.75 15.00
CA GLU A 43 -10.57 -10.27 16.38
C GLU A 43 -9.34 -9.51 16.87
N ARG A 44 -8.14 -10.05 16.66
CA ARG A 44 -6.88 -9.38 17.06
C ARG A 44 -6.50 -8.23 16.14
N ALA A 45 -6.72 -8.36 14.83
CA ALA A 45 -6.54 -7.28 13.87
C ALA A 45 -7.36 -6.04 14.27
N LEU A 46 -8.63 -6.21 14.65
CA LEU A 46 -9.47 -5.10 15.11
C LEU A 46 -9.02 -4.48 16.45
N ARG A 47 -8.10 -5.14 17.17
CA ARG A 47 -7.47 -4.63 18.40
C ARG A 47 -6.08 -4.03 18.16
N GLY A 48 -5.69 -3.80 16.90
CA GLY A 48 -4.44 -3.14 16.55
C GLY A 48 -3.33 -4.08 16.07
N ASP A 49 -3.59 -5.38 15.93
CA ASP A 49 -2.56 -6.33 15.57
C ASP A 49 -2.26 -6.35 14.07
N THR A 50 -1.10 -5.81 13.67
CA THR A 50 -0.73 -5.73 12.25
C THR A 50 -0.31 -7.07 11.65
N ILE A 51 0.18 -8.01 12.47
CA ILE A 51 0.57 -9.35 11.97
C ILE A 51 -0.67 -10.12 11.55
N ASP A 52 -1.74 -10.02 12.32
CA ASP A 52 -3.01 -10.66 11.98
C ASP A 52 -3.72 -9.95 10.81
N LEU A 53 -3.53 -8.63 10.62
CA LEU A 53 -3.96 -7.94 9.39
C LEU A 53 -3.25 -8.46 8.14
N ASP A 54 -1.95 -8.73 8.22
CA ASP A 54 -1.19 -9.34 7.13
C ASP A 54 -1.65 -10.78 6.86
N GLY A 55 -1.97 -11.56 7.91
CA GLY A 55 -2.58 -12.88 7.76
C GLY A 55 -3.95 -12.84 7.05
N LEU A 56 -4.78 -11.85 7.39
CA LEU A 56 -6.07 -11.64 6.70
C LEU A 56 -5.91 -11.28 5.23
N ARG A 57 -4.78 -10.73 4.80
CA ARG A 57 -4.50 -10.49 3.38
C ARG A 57 -4.49 -11.79 2.57
N LEU A 58 -4.10 -12.90 3.19
CA LEU A 58 -3.95 -14.20 2.56
C LEU A 58 -5.25 -15.02 2.59
N ALA A 59 -6.05 -14.84 3.64
CA ALA A 59 -7.19 -15.71 3.93
C ALA A 59 -8.53 -14.99 4.01
N GLY A 60 -8.57 -13.65 4.03
CA GLY A 60 -9.78 -12.85 4.26
C GLY A 60 -10.85 -13.02 3.19
N ASP A 61 -12.09 -12.68 3.57
CA ASP A 61 -13.27 -12.74 2.72
C ASP A 61 -14.09 -11.43 2.74
N ALA A 62 -15.23 -11.42 2.05
CA ALA A 62 -16.12 -10.26 2.00
C ALA A 62 -16.61 -9.80 3.39
N GLY A 63 -16.78 -10.74 4.33
CA GLY A 63 -17.14 -10.42 5.72
C GLY A 63 -15.99 -9.73 6.46
N THR A 64 -14.76 -10.20 6.24
CA THR A 64 -13.52 -9.58 6.72
C THR A 64 -13.40 -8.14 6.21
N VAL A 65 -13.55 -7.94 4.90
CA VAL A 65 -13.53 -6.62 4.25
C VAL A 65 -14.55 -5.69 4.88
N SER A 66 -15.80 -6.14 5.01
CA SER A 66 -16.88 -5.33 5.59
C SER A 66 -16.56 -4.84 7.00
N ARG A 67 -15.98 -5.71 7.84
CA ARG A 67 -15.61 -5.36 9.21
C ARG A 67 -14.40 -4.43 9.28
N LEU A 68 -13.39 -4.62 8.43
CA LEU A 68 -12.23 -3.74 8.36
C LEU A 68 -12.57 -2.34 7.82
N ILE A 69 -13.52 -2.23 6.88
CA ILE A 69 -14.05 -0.95 6.40
C ILE A 69 -14.85 -0.26 7.51
N ALA A 70 -15.74 -0.99 8.19
CA ALA A 70 -16.53 -0.43 9.30
C ALA A 70 -15.64 0.10 10.45
N ALA A 71 -14.46 -0.50 10.65
CA ALA A 71 -13.49 -0.04 11.65
C ALA A 71 -12.78 1.27 11.28
N GLU A 72 -12.79 1.70 10.00
CA GLU A 72 -12.15 2.96 9.56
C GLU A 72 -12.71 4.20 10.25
N GLY A 73 -14.02 4.21 10.50
CA GLY A 73 -14.71 5.33 11.12
C GLY A 73 -14.63 5.34 12.64
N LEU A 74 -13.99 4.33 13.26
CA LEU A 74 -13.86 4.26 14.70
C LEU A 74 -12.65 5.08 15.15
N PRO A 75 -12.77 5.89 16.21
CA PRO A 75 -11.64 6.59 16.80
C PRO A 75 -10.73 5.58 17.50
N THR A 76 -9.91 4.87 16.73
CA THR A 76 -8.92 3.94 17.26
C THR A 76 -7.53 4.58 17.20
N SER A 77 -6.85 4.66 18.35
CA SER A 77 -5.54 5.28 18.49
C SER A 77 -4.38 4.37 18.09
N PHE A 78 -4.54 3.50 17.09
CA PHE A 78 -3.50 2.54 16.68
C PHE A 78 -2.41 3.16 15.78
N GLY A 79 -2.60 4.41 15.36
CA GLY A 79 -1.61 5.18 14.61
C GLY A 79 -1.51 4.82 13.12
N SER A 80 -0.58 5.49 12.43
CA SER A 80 -0.43 5.43 10.98
C SER A 80 -0.07 4.04 10.48
N ARG A 81 0.83 3.33 11.18
CA ARG A 81 1.25 1.98 10.79
C ARG A 81 0.06 1.02 10.66
N PHE A 82 -0.83 1.03 11.64
CA PHE A 82 -2.01 0.18 11.64
C PHE A 82 -2.95 0.54 10.48
N ASP A 83 -3.27 1.83 10.30
CA ASP A 83 -4.20 2.24 9.25
C ASP A 83 -3.67 1.94 7.84
N VAL A 84 -2.36 2.14 7.62
CA VAL A 84 -1.71 1.80 6.35
C VAL A 84 -1.81 0.29 6.07
N VAL A 85 -1.46 -0.57 7.04
CA VAL A 85 -1.56 -2.03 6.86
C VAL A 85 -3.01 -2.45 6.62
N ARG A 86 -3.96 -1.90 7.37
CA ARG A 86 -5.40 -2.16 7.17
C ARG A 86 -5.85 -1.81 5.76
N ARG A 87 -5.47 -0.64 5.24
CA ARG A 87 -5.79 -0.20 3.86
C ARG A 87 -5.17 -1.12 2.81
N GLU A 88 -3.91 -1.53 3.00
CA GLU A 88 -3.25 -2.50 2.12
C GLU A 88 -3.95 -3.87 2.14
N THR A 89 -4.38 -4.34 3.32
CA THR A 89 -5.15 -5.60 3.45
C THR A 89 -6.49 -5.50 2.73
N VAL A 90 -7.27 -4.42 2.94
CA VAL A 90 -8.56 -4.24 2.25
C VAL A 90 -8.35 -4.10 0.75
N PHE A 91 -7.32 -3.36 0.30
CA PHE A 91 -6.97 -3.27 -1.12
C PHE A 91 -6.66 -4.65 -1.72
N ALA A 92 -5.82 -5.46 -1.06
CA ALA A 92 -5.46 -6.78 -1.56
C ALA A 92 -6.66 -7.73 -1.67
N LEU A 93 -7.64 -7.62 -0.76
CA LEU A 93 -8.85 -8.44 -0.75
C LEU A 93 -9.91 -7.99 -1.77
N THR A 94 -9.90 -6.72 -2.18
CA THR A 94 -10.96 -6.13 -3.02
C THR A 94 -10.49 -5.74 -4.42
N GLY A 95 -9.19 -5.48 -4.59
CA GLY A 95 -8.64 -4.81 -5.76
C GLY A 95 -9.01 -3.32 -5.87
N ASP A 96 -9.73 -2.76 -4.89
CA ASP A 96 -10.22 -1.38 -4.98
C ASP A 96 -9.15 -0.37 -4.52
N HIS A 97 -8.54 0.30 -5.49
CA HIS A 97 -7.48 1.28 -5.27
C HIS A 97 -7.91 2.50 -4.45
N ARG A 98 -9.22 2.76 -4.30
CA ARG A 98 -9.71 3.87 -3.48
C ARG A 98 -9.30 3.74 -2.01
N HIS A 99 -9.07 2.52 -1.52
CA HIS A 99 -8.54 2.30 -0.18
C HIS A 99 -7.11 2.81 -0.02
N LEU A 100 -6.29 2.73 -1.08
CA LEU A 100 -4.92 3.28 -1.10
C LEU A 100 -4.91 4.80 -1.24
N ALA A 101 -5.94 5.43 -1.83
CA ALA A 101 -6.02 6.89 -1.92
C ALA A 101 -6.02 7.56 -0.53
N GLY A 102 -6.54 6.88 0.50
CA GLY A 102 -6.49 7.38 1.88
C GLY A 102 -5.06 7.53 2.45
N LEU A 103 -4.06 6.87 1.86
CA LEU A 103 -2.66 6.99 2.28
C LEU A 103 -2.09 8.40 2.06
N PHE A 104 -2.70 9.20 1.17
CA PHE A 104 -2.29 10.58 0.96
C PHE A 104 -2.39 11.45 2.21
N ALA A 105 -3.37 11.21 3.09
CA ALA A 105 -3.47 11.93 4.35
C ALA A 105 -2.25 11.71 5.24
N TRP A 106 -1.68 10.49 5.23
CA TRP A 106 -0.45 10.16 5.96
C TRP A 106 0.81 10.67 5.27
N ILE A 107 0.82 10.78 3.95
CA ILE A 107 1.93 11.39 3.20
C ILE A 107 2.01 12.89 3.45
N ASP A 108 0.87 13.53 3.67
CA ASP A 108 0.78 14.97 3.97
C ASP A 108 0.97 15.26 5.46
N ASP A 109 0.98 14.24 6.33
CA ASP A 109 1.11 14.38 7.79
C ASP A 109 2.43 15.05 8.22
N GLY A 110 2.53 15.60 9.43
CA GLY A 110 3.74 16.25 9.92
C GLY A 110 4.93 15.31 10.17
N ALA A 111 4.68 14.04 10.53
CA ALA A 111 5.72 13.12 10.99
C ALA A 111 6.49 12.45 9.82
N PRO A 112 7.82 12.63 9.72
CA PRO A 112 8.62 12.09 8.60
C PRO A 112 8.50 10.57 8.41
N GLU A 113 8.49 9.81 9.51
CA GLU A 113 8.38 8.35 9.48
C GLU A 113 7.03 7.89 8.92
N THR A 114 5.94 8.57 9.31
CA THR A 114 4.59 8.33 8.80
C THR A 114 4.52 8.60 7.30
N ARG A 115 5.10 9.71 6.83
CA ARG A 115 5.15 10.02 5.39
C ARG A 115 5.84 8.93 4.60
N LEU A 116 7.02 8.52 5.09
CA LEU A 116 7.84 7.52 4.40
C LEU A 116 7.09 6.18 4.33
N PHE A 117 6.55 5.73 5.46
CA PHE A 117 5.82 4.46 5.53
C PHE A 117 4.62 4.43 4.57
N ALA A 118 3.84 5.51 4.52
CA ALA A 118 2.69 5.61 3.62
C ALA A 118 3.10 5.72 2.13
N ALA A 119 4.16 6.46 1.82
CA ALA A 119 4.67 6.57 0.45
C ALA A 119 5.25 5.23 -0.04
N GLU A 120 5.97 4.50 0.81
CA GLU A 120 6.46 3.17 0.50
C GLU A 120 5.33 2.18 0.30
N ALA A 121 4.25 2.28 1.08
CA ALA A 121 3.04 1.47 0.88
C ALA A 121 2.44 1.70 -0.51
N LEU A 122 2.26 2.96 -0.95
CA LEU A 122 1.79 3.25 -2.31
C LEU A 122 2.72 2.66 -3.38
N ALA A 123 4.04 2.78 -3.20
CA ALA A 123 5.03 2.35 -4.18
C ALA A 123 5.10 0.83 -4.41
N ARG A 124 4.48 0.01 -3.53
CA ARG A 124 4.46 -1.45 -3.65
C ARG A 124 3.40 -1.97 -4.62
N HIS A 125 2.42 -1.17 -4.99
CA HIS A 125 1.23 -1.62 -5.73
C HIS A 125 1.24 -1.15 -7.17
N ALA A 126 0.58 -1.89 -8.05
CA ALA A 126 0.11 -1.33 -9.31
C ALA A 126 -0.99 -0.31 -8.98
N LEU A 127 -0.92 0.88 -9.60
CA LEU A 127 -1.83 1.98 -9.28
C LEU A 127 -2.59 2.40 -10.54
N PRO A 128 -3.85 2.85 -10.42
CA PRO A 128 -4.62 3.32 -11.55
C PRO A 128 -4.17 4.75 -11.92
N ALA A 129 -4.35 5.11 -13.18
CA ALA A 129 -3.92 6.41 -13.72
C ALA A 129 -4.52 7.62 -12.99
N GLU A 130 -5.69 7.47 -12.37
CA GLU A 130 -6.36 8.51 -11.57
C GLU A 130 -5.55 8.95 -10.32
N LEU A 131 -4.63 8.12 -9.82
CA LEU A 131 -3.73 8.50 -8.72
C LEU A 131 -2.49 9.27 -9.20
N ALA A 132 -2.27 9.40 -10.52
CA ALA A 132 -1.09 10.08 -11.04
C ALA A 132 -1.06 11.56 -10.64
N ALA A 133 -2.17 12.29 -10.83
CA ALA A 133 -2.27 13.71 -10.53
C ALA A 133 -1.95 14.05 -9.05
N PRO A 134 -2.55 13.40 -8.03
CA PRO A 134 -2.20 13.68 -6.64
C PRO A 134 -0.76 13.31 -6.28
N ILE A 135 -0.15 12.31 -6.92
CA ILE A 135 1.27 11.98 -6.73
C ILE A 135 2.15 13.07 -7.33
N VAL A 136 1.84 13.49 -8.57
CA VAL A 136 2.55 14.56 -9.29
C VAL A 136 2.50 15.87 -8.51
N ALA A 137 1.36 16.22 -7.92
CA ALA A 137 1.24 17.42 -7.09
C ALA A 137 2.20 17.41 -5.90
N ARG A 138 2.37 16.25 -5.25
CA ARG A 138 3.29 16.07 -4.11
C ARG A 138 4.74 16.06 -4.54
N LEU A 139 5.04 15.45 -5.68
CA LEU A 139 6.37 15.48 -6.30
C LEU A 139 6.74 16.91 -6.65
N ALA A 140 5.87 17.66 -7.34
CA ALA A 140 6.10 19.05 -7.71
C ALA A 140 6.25 19.97 -6.48
N GLY A 141 5.65 19.61 -5.35
CA GLY A 141 5.81 20.30 -4.07
C GLY A 141 7.18 20.06 -3.41
N GLY A 142 7.69 21.07 -2.71
CA GLY A 142 8.94 20.94 -1.94
C GLY A 142 8.79 20.19 -0.60
N LEU A 143 7.56 20.00 -0.11
CA LEU A 143 7.29 19.45 1.23
C LEU A 143 7.58 17.96 1.38
N HIS A 144 7.67 17.22 0.27
CA HIS A 144 7.75 15.76 0.25
C HIS A 144 9.11 15.24 -0.23
N GLU A 145 10.15 16.06 -0.13
CA GLU A 145 11.50 15.72 -0.62
C GLU A 145 12.05 14.43 0.00
N ALA A 146 11.85 14.24 1.30
CA ALA A 146 12.26 13.04 2.03
C ALA A 146 11.59 11.74 1.51
N VAL A 147 10.46 11.86 0.81
CA VAL A 147 9.69 10.73 0.27
C VAL A 147 9.58 10.80 -1.26
N ALA A 148 10.42 11.59 -1.92
CA ALA A 148 10.37 11.77 -3.37
C ALA A 148 10.60 10.44 -4.12
N ILE A 149 11.53 9.60 -3.67
CA ILE A 149 11.82 8.30 -4.29
C ILE A 149 10.58 7.39 -4.31
N PRO A 150 9.94 7.06 -3.17
CA PRO A 150 8.74 6.23 -3.19
C PRO A 150 7.60 6.88 -3.98
N LEU A 151 7.44 8.21 -3.96
CA LEU A 151 6.45 8.90 -4.78
C LEU A 151 6.72 8.78 -6.29
N VAL A 152 7.99 8.86 -6.74
CA VAL A 152 8.33 8.61 -8.15
C VAL A 152 8.03 7.17 -8.54
N LYS A 153 8.32 6.20 -7.67
CA LYS A 153 7.96 4.79 -7.92
C LYS A 153 6.45 4.62 -8.05
N ALA A 154 5.68 5.23 -7.15
CA ALA A 154 4.22 5.20 -7.20
C ALA A 154 3.69 5.86 -8.50
N TRP A 155 4.23 7.01 -8.91
CA TRP A 155 3.84 7.64 -10.18
C TRP A 155 4.14 6.74 -11.38
N LEU A 156 5.32 6.14 -11.45
CA LEU A 156 5.63 5.19 -12.51
C LEU A 156 4.67 3.99 -12.51
N ALA A 157 4.25 3.51 -11.34
CA ALA A 157 3.23 2.47 -11.24
C ALA A 157 1.87 2.90 -11.83
N THR A 158 1.49 4.18 -11.73
CA THR A 158 0.28 4.72 -12.39
C THR A 158 0.37 4.75 -13.92
N GLU A 159 1.59 4.71 -14.47
CA GLU A 159 1.85 4.64 -15.90
C GLU A 159 1.94 3.20 -16.43
N GLY A 160 1.64 2.21 -15.59
CA GLY A 160 1.73 0.78 -15.94
C GLY A 160 3.15 0.23 -15.94
N GLU A 161 4.11 0.96 -15.36
CA GLU A 161 5.49 0.51 -15.26
C GLU A 161 5.71 -0.23 -13.93
N PRO A 162 5.96 -1.55 -13.94
CA PRO A 162 6.20 -2.29 -12.71
C PRO A 162 7.55 -1.89 -12.11
N VAL A 163 7.55 -1.13 -11.01
CA VAL A 163 8.78 -0.68 -10.33
C VAL A 163 9.28 -1.65 -9.25
N ILE A 164 8.61 -2.80 -9.11
CA ILE A 164 8.92 -3.81 -8.09
C ILE A 164 10.20 -4.60 -8.44
N GLY A 165 10.65 -4.54 -9.71
CA GLY A 165 11.88 -5.21 -10.17
C GLY A 165 13.09 -4.28 -10.27
N LEU A 166 14.26 -4.74 -9.79
CA LEU A 166 15.54 -4.01 -9.88
C LEU A 166 15.87 -3.56 -11.31
N ALA A 167 15.67 -4.46 -12.30
CA ALA A 167 15.94 -4.15 -13.70
C ALA A 167 15.00 -3.07 -14.26
N ALA A 168 13.73 -3.08 -13.87
CA ALA A 168 12.77 -2.05 -14.29
C ALA A 168 13.11 -0.69 -13.66
N PHE A 169 13.47 -0.68 -12.37
CA PHE A 169 13.93 0.53 -11.69
C PHE A 169 15.22 1.09 -12.30
N GLN A 170 16.19 0.24 -12.62
CA GLN A 170 17.46 0.66 -13.24
C GLN A 170 17.26 1.36 -14.59
N ARG A 171 16.33 0.88 -15.44
CA ARG A 171 15.99 1.56 -16.71
C ARG A 171 15.44 2.97 -16.50
N ARG A 172 14.79 3.22 -15.36
CA ARG A 172 14.20 4.51 -15.01
C ARG A 172 15.10 5.37 -14.13
N LEU A 173 16.28 4.87 -13.74
CA LEU A 173 17.19 5.57 -12.84
C LEU A 173 17.59 6.98 -13.32
N PRO A 174 17.84 7.24 -14.63
CA PRO A 174 18.10 8.60 -15.11
C PRO A 174 16.93 9.56 -14.85
N LEU A 175 15.70 9.10 -15.07
CA LEU A 175 14.48 9.88 -14.82
C LEU A 175 14.27 10.12 -13.32
N VAL A 176 14.41 9.07 -12.50
CA VAL A 176 14.31 9.16 -11.04
C VAL A 176 15.33 10.18 -10.51
N ARG A 177 16.58 10.12 -10.98
CA ARG A 177 17.63 11.09 -10.62
C ARG A 177 17.26 12.51 -11.06
N ALA A 178 16.77 12.70 -12.28
CA ALA A 178 16.37 14.02 -12.76
C ALA A 178 15.28 14.66 -11.87
N ILE A 179 14.27 13.89 -11.45
CA ILE A 179 13.20 14.39 -10.59
C ILE A 179 13.70 14.71 -9.17
N VAL A 180 14.46 13.79 -8.57
CA VAL A 180 14.95 13.94 -7.19
C VAL A 180 16.01 15.03 -7.08
N SER A 181 16.85 15.20 -8.10
CA SER A 181 17.88 16.25 -8.14
C SER A 181 17.35 17.62 -8.56
N ALA A 182 16.14 17.71 -9.12
CA ALA A 182 15.53 18.99 -9.43
C ALA A 182 15.20 19.75 -8.14
N THR A 183 15.55 21.03 -8.10
CA THR A 183 15.17 21.92 -6.99
C THR A 183 13.65 22.01 -6.90
N PRO A 184 13.09 22.28 -5.70
CA PRO A 184 11.65 22.46 -5.54
C PRO A 184 11.03 23.50 -6.50
N SER A 185 11.77 24.54 -6.89
CA SER A 185 11.32 25.57 -7.84
C SER A 185 11.27 25.09 -9.30
N ALA A 186 12.16 24.20 -9.71
CA ALA A 186 12.21 23.66 -11.07
C ALA A 186 11.29 22.45 -11.28
N ARG A 187 10.96 21.74 -10.19
CA ARG A 187 10.22 20.49 -10.21
C ARG A 187 8.80 20.60 -10.81
N PRO A 188 8.00 21.66 -10.58
CA PRO A 188 6.71 21.83 -11.24
C PRO A 188 6.80 21.83 -12.77
N GLY A 189 7.77 22.55 -13.33
CA GLY A 189 7.99 22.60 -14.78
C GLY A 189 8.43 21.25 -15.35
N LEU A 190 9.38 20.59 -14.67
CA LEU A 190 9.83 19.25 -15.02
C LEU A 190 8.67 18.24 -15.01
N MET A 191 7.86 18.23 -13.96
CA MET A 191 6.73 17.31 -13.85
C MET A 191 5.68 17.57 -14.93
N ALA A 192 5.39 18.83 -15.27
CA ALA A 192 4.48 19.18 -16.36
C ALA A 192 5.00 18.67 -17.72
N GLU A 193 6.29 18.82 -18.00
CA GLU A 193 6.94 18.28 -19.20
C GLU A 193 6.82 16.76 -19.25
N LEU A 194 7.13 16.06 -18.15
CA LEU A 194 7.06 14.60 -18.07
C LEU A 194 5.64 14.07 -18.26
N VAL A 195 4.65 14.69 -17.61
CA VAL A 195 3.23 14.31 -17.75
C VAL A 195 2.77 14.51 -19.20
N SER A 196 3.15 15.62 -19.84
CA SER A 196 2.78 15.90 -21.25
C SER A 196 3.33 14.87 -22.25
N ARG A 197 4.43 14.20 -21.90
CA ARG A 197 5.07 13.16 -22.72
C ARG A 197 4.62 11.75 -22.36
N SER A 198 3.83 11.59 -21.30
CA SER A 198 3.46 10.28 -20.81
C SER A 198 2.38 9.63 -21.70
N PRO A 199 2.47 8.32 -22.00
CA PRO A 199 1.51 7.63 -22.85
C PRO A 199 0.06 7.72 -22.32
N SER A 200 -0.10 7.87 -21.02
CA SER A 200 -1.40 8.01 -20.35
C SER A 200 -2.08 9.35 -20.65
N ALA A 201 -1.31 10.43 -20.80
CA ALA A 201 -1.83 11.75 -21.20
C ALA A 201 -2.34 11.74 -22.65
N VAL A 202 -1.66 10.99 -23.54
CA VAL A 202 -2.08 10.78 -24.94
C VAL A 202 -3.38 9.97 -25.02
N ARG A 203 -3.62 9.03 -24.08
CA ARG A 203 -4.89 8.26 -24.05
C ARG A 203 -6.06 9.05 -23.45
N GLN A 204 -5.79 10.00 -22.54
CA GLN A 204 -6.83 10.86 -21.97
C GLN A 204 -7.30 11.95 -22.95
N SER A 205 -6.42 12.46 -23.83
CA SER A 205 -6.82 13.41 -24.88
C SER A 205 -7.59 12.79 -26.06
N LEU A 206 -7.70 11.46 -26.10
CA LEU A 206 -8.35 10.69 -27.17
C LEU A 206 -9.68 10.04 -26.74
N ARG A 207 -10.20 10.34 -25.54
CA ARG A 207 -11.56 9.93 -25.17
C ARG A 207 -12.52 11.11 -25.40
N PRO A 208 -13.54 10.95 -26.28
CA PRO A 208 -14.57 11.97 -26.49
C PRO A 208 -15.48 12.16 -25.27
#